data_AF-A0AAV6LLJ1-F1
#
_entry.id   AF-A0AAV6LLJ1-F1
#
_cell.length_a   1.000
_cell.length_b   1.000
_cell.length_c   1.000
_cell.angle_alpha   90.00
_cell.angle_beta   90.00
_cell.angle_gamma   90.00
#
_symmetry.space_group_name_H-M   'P 1'
#
loop_
_entity.id
_entity.type
_entity.pdbx_description
1 polymer ?
#
loop_
_entity_poly.entity_id
_entity_poly.type
_entity_poly.pdbx_seq_one_letter_code
_entity_poly.pdbx_strand_id
1 'polypeptide(L)'
;MTTTMPGLHSAYTTGILPTTWIFDSGCSNHMTPDLSLLCNSISPVPPISIATANGSHMHVVLAGSILPTASSLLSLPNVFYVPHLSLSLVSISQLSDSGFDVLFSSSGCVV
;
A
#
# COMPACT_ATOMS: atom_id res chain seq x y z
N MET A 1 -10.99 21.29 36.41
CA MET A 1 -10.50 21.05 35.04
C MET A 1 -9.44 19.96 35.11
N THR A 2 -9.88 18.70 35.05
CA THR A 2 -9.06 17.50 34.93
C THR A 2 -10.00 16.42 34.44
N THR A 3 -10.12 16.26 33.13
CA THR A 3 -10.87 15.14 32.52
C THR A 3 -9.88 14.01 32.31
N THR A 4 -10.02 12.98 33.13
CA THR A 4 -9.39 11.66 32.99
C THR A 4 -9.84 11.03 31.66
N MET A 5 -8.88 10.60 30.85
CA MET A 5 -9.10 9.80 29.64
C MET A 5 -9.58 8.39 30.03
N PRO A 6 -10.66 7.85 29.44
CA PRO A 6 -10.97 6.42 29.57
C PRO A 6 -10.02 5.61 28.69
N GLY A 7 -9.48 4.55 29.28
CA GLY A 7 -8.42 3.71 28.72
C GLY A 7 -8.76 3.07 27.38
N LEU A 8 -7.75 3.04 26.52
CA LEU A 8 -7.70 2.19 25.34
C LEU A 8 -7.58 0.73 25.83
N HIS A 9 -8.68 -0.02 25.78
CA HIS A 9 -8.62 -1.47 25.86
C HIS A 9 -8.08 -1.98 24.52
N SER A 10 -6.77 -2.25 24.48
CA SER A 10 -6.13 -2.93 23.36
C SER A 10 -6.59 -4.39 23.35
N ALA A 11 -7.61 -4.70 22.55
CA ALA A 11 -7.85 -6.06 22.13
C ALA A 11 -6.79 -6.39 21.05
N TYR A 12 -5.68 -7.00 21.47
CA TYR A 12 -4.80 -7.71 20.54
C TYR A 12 -5.54 -8.98 20.09
N THR A 13 -6.48 -8.82 19.14
CA THR A 13 -6.98 -9.95 18.38
C THR A 13 -5.81 -10.48 17.56
N THR A 14 -5.41 -11.72 17.80
CA THR A 14 -4.59 -12.53 16.90
C THR A 14 -5.39 -12.84 15.64
N GLY A 15 -5.65 -11.81 14.86
CA GLY A 15 -6.25 -11.82 13.55
C GLY A 15 -5.40 -10.87 12.72
N ILE A 16 -5.02 -11.33 11.53
CA ILE A 16 -4.26 -10.60 10.52
C ILE A 16 -4.59 -9.10 10.64
N LEU A 17 -3.63 -8.28 11.08
CA LEU A 17 -3.84 -6.83 11.10
C LEU A 17 -4.26 -6.44 9.69
N PRO A 18 -5.36 -5.70 9.50
CA PRO A 18 -5.78 -5.30 8.16
C PRO A 18 -4.58 -4.61 7.50
N THR A 19 -4.15 -5.16 6.36
CA THR A 19 -3.09 -4.56 5.55
C THR A 19 -3.56 -3.16 5.19
N THR A 20 -2.97 -2.17 5.86
CA THR A 20 -3.43 -0.80 5.74
C THR A 20 -2.83 -0.25 4.46
N TRP A 21 -3.70 0.01 3.48
CA TRP A 21 -3.36 0.63 2.21
C TRP A 21 -3.57 2.13 2.28
N ILE A 22 -2.56 2.89 1.88
CA ILE A 22 -2.63 4.35 1.79
C ILE A 22 -2.57 4.75 0.32
N PHE A 23 -3.55 5.53 -0.13
CA PHE A 23 -3.47 6.23 -1.41
C PHE A 23 -2.49 7.39 -1.27
N ASP A 24 -1.40 7.33 -2.02
CA ASP A 24 -0.28 8.25 -1.89
C ASP A 24 0.06 8.86 -3.26
N SER A 25 -0.03 10.18 -3.33
CA SER A 25 0.28 10.94 -4.55
C SER A 25 1.78 11.17 -4.70
N GLY A 26 2.55 10.99 -3.62
CA GLY A 26 4.00 11.09 -3.60
C GLY A 26 4.71 9.80 -3.99
N CYS A 27 4.01 8.67 -4.07
CA CYS A 27 4.62 7.40 -4.45
C CYS A 27 4.48 7.14 -5.96
N SER A 28 5.61 6.78 -6.59
CA SER A 28 5.67 6.53 -8.04
C SER A 28 5.10 5.16 -8.44
N ASN A 29 5.04 4.22 -7.49
CA ASN A 29 4.58 2.85 -7.73
C ASN A 29 3.70 2.36 -6.60
N HIS A 30 2.78 1.44 -6.92
CA HIS A 30 2.13 0.62 -5.92
C HIS A 30 3.18 -0.25 -5.21
N MET A 31 3.14 -0.30 -3.88
CA MET A 31 4.11 -1.04 -3.09
C MET A 31 3.46 -1.75 -1.90
N THR A 32 3.99 -2.91 -1.52
CA THR A 32 3.53 -3.65 -0.34
C THR A 32 4.71 -4.34 0.36
N PRO A 33 4.72 -4.39 1.71
CA PRO A 33 5.62 -5.27 2.47
C PRO A 33 5.05 -6.67 2.65
N ASP A 34 3.84 -6.95 2.16
CA ASP A 34 3.20 -8.26 2.26
C ASP A 34 3.28 -9.01 0.91
N LEU A 35 4.17 -9.99 0.85
CA LEU A 35 4.37 -10.83 -0.33
C LEU A 35 3.15 -11.72 -0.64
N SER A 36 2.34 -12.07 0.37
CA SER A 36 1.22 -13.00 0.20
C SER A 36 0.09 -12.43 -0.65
N LEU A 37 0.06 -11.11 -0.85
CA LEU A 37 -0.92 -10.42 -1.70
C LEU A 37 -0.59 -10.51 -3.19
N LEU A 38 0.66 -10.81 -3.56
CA LEU A 38 1.10 -10.75 -4.94
C LEU A 38 0.91 -12.06 -5.69
N CYS A 39 0.30 -11.96 -6.86
CA CYS A 39 0.21 -13.01 -7.86
C CYS A 39 1.16 -12.71 -9.03
N ASN A 40 1.57 -13.76 -9.75
CA ASN A 40 2.42 -13.66 -10.96
C ASN A 40 3.72 -12.87 -10.75
N SER A 41 4.34 -13.03 -9.59
CA SER A 41 5.51 -12.27 -9.17
C SER A 41 6.78 -12.67 -9.93
N ILE A 42 7.54 -11.66 -10.36
CA ILE A 42 8.85 -11.81 -11.01
C ILE A 42 9.88 -10.92 -10.31
N SER A 43 11.14 -11.36 -10.31
CA SER A 43 12.24 -10.48 -9.88
C SER A 43 12.52 -9.43 -10.94
N PRO A 44 12.56 -8.14 -10.59
CA PRO A 44 12.89 -7.09 -11.55
C PRO A 44 14.34 -7.22 -12.01
N VAL A 45 14.55 -7.07 -13.32
CA VAL A 45 15.88 -7.03 -13.96
C VAL A 45 15.91 -5.82 -14.90
N PRO A 46 16.77 -4.82 -14.66
CA PRO A 46 17.78 -4.73 -13.59
C PRO A 46 17.16 -4.54 -12.18
N PRO A 47 17.94 -4.72 -11.10
CA PRO A 47 17.50 -4.42 -9.75
C PRO A 47 16.99 -2.98 -9.61
N ILE A 48 15.87 -2.79 -8.89
CA ILE A 48 15.24 -1.49 -8.70
C ILE A 48 15.48 -1.02 -7.26
N SER A 49 15.87 0.26 -7.12
CA SER A 49 15.93 0.96 -5.85
C SER A 49 14.92 2.10 -5.82
N ILE A 50 14.25 2.26 -4.68
CA ILE A 50 13.25 3.30 -4.44
C ILE A 50 13.88 4.33 -3.50
N ALA A 51 13.80 5.61 -3.88
CA ALA A 51 14.13 6.71 -3.00
C ALA A 51 12.92 7.01 -2.09
N THR A 52 13.18 7.20 -0.81
CA THR A 52 12.14 7.49 0.19
C THR A 52 12.16 8.97 0.57
N ALA A 53 11.08 9.45 1.21
CA ALA A 53 10.95 10.85 1.59
C ALA A 53 12.03 11.33 2.57
N ASN A 54 12.66 10.43 3.33
CA ASN A 54 13.76 10.77 4.24
C ASN A 54 15.15 10.74 3.56
N GLY A 55 15.21 10.55 2.24
CA GLY A 55 16.44 10.47 1.47
C GLY A 55 17.15 9.12 1.52
N SER A 56 16.63 8.14 2.27
CA SER A 56 17.13 6.77 2.24
C SER A 56 16.62 5.99 1.04
N HIS A 57 17.20 4.82 0.81
CA HIS A 57 16.85 3.94 -0.29
C HIS A 57 16.33 2.59 0.21
N MET A 58 15.35 2.04 -0.50
CA MET A 58 14.88 0.67 -0.32
C MET A 58 15.01 -0.11 -1.62
N HIS A 59 15.02 -1.44 -1.53
CA HIS A 59 15.15 -2.33 -2.69
C HIS A 59 13.83 -3.05 -2.97
N VAL A 60 13.49 -3.14 -4.25
CA VAL A 60 12.40 -3.99 -4.73
C VAL A 60 12.93 -5.40 -4.90
N VAL A 61 12.27 -6.37 -4.27
CA VAL A 61 12.65 -7.79 -4.37
C VAL A 61 11.90 -8.49 -5.48
N LEU A 62 10.59 -8.18 -5.62
CA LEU A 62 9.70 -8.74 -6.63
C LEU A 62 8.72 -7.67 -7.12
N ALA A 63 8.22 -7.84 -8.34
CA ALA A 63 7.06 -7.12 -8.85
C ALA A 63 6.00 -8.14 -9.26
N GLY A 64 4.74 -7.89 -8.89
CA GLY A 64 3.62 -8.76 -9.22
C GLY A 64 2.33 -7.97 -9.38
N SER A 65 1.20 -8.66 -9.31
CA SER A 65 -0.12 -8.03 -9.40
C SER A 65 -0.98 -8.44 -8.21
N ILE A 66 -1.79 -7.50 -7.73
CA ILE A 66 -2.87 -7.78 -6.79
C ILE A 66 -4.16 -7.96 -7.59
N LEU A 67 -4.78 -9.11 -7.42
CA LEU A 67 -6.02 -9.45 -8.10
C LEU A 67 -7.23 -8.96 -7.29
N PRO A 68 -8.37 -8.70 -7.96
CA PRO A 68 -9.63 -8.41 -7.29
C PRO A 68 -10.01 -9.50 -6.28
N THR A 69 -10.68 -9.09 -5.21
CA THR A 69 -11.17 -9.96 -4.15
C THR A 69 -12.69 -9.79 -4.00
N ALA A 70 -13.31 -10.61 -3.15
CA ALA A 70 -14.74 -10.46 -2.85
C ALA A 70 -15.10 -9.11 -2.21
N SER A 71 -14.12 -8.43 -1.58
CA SER A 71 -14.31 -7.14 -0.90
C SER A 71 -13.85 -5.94 -1.73
N SER A 72 -13.13 -6.14 -2.83
CA SER A 72 -12.65 -5.05 -3.69
C SER A 72 -12.47 -5.51 -5.13
N LEU A 73 -13.07 -4.78 -6.07
CA LEU A 73 -12.93 -5.03 -7.50
C LEU A 73 -11.64 -4.43 -8.09
N LEU A 74 -10.85 -3.70 -7.29
CA LEU A 74 -9.65 -3.03 -7.75
C LEU A 74 -8.54 -4.05 -8.02
N SER A 75 -8.08 -4.08 -9.27
CA SER A 75 -6.89 -4.84 -9.68
C SER A 75 -5.70 -3.88 -9.77
N LEU A 76 -4.60 -4.19 -9.10
CA LEU A 76 -3.37 -3.39 -9.16
C LEU A 76 -2.27 -4.18 -9.87
N PRO A 77 -1.91 -3.83 -11.11
CA PRO A 77 -0.75 -4.41 -11.78
C PRO A 77 0.56 -3.76 -11.29
N ASN A 78 1.69 -4.43 -11.52
CA ASN A 78 3.03 -3.88 -11.28
C ASN A 78 3.27 -3.37 -9.85
N VAL A 79 2.77 -4.09 -8.85
CA VAL A 79 2.97 -3.80 -7.43
C VAL A 79 4.33 -4.32 -6.98
N PHE A 80 5.14 -3.45 -6.39
CA PHE A 80 6.45 -3.79 -5.87
C PHE A 80 6.37 -4.37 -4.47
N TYR A 81 7.04 -5.51 -4.28
CA TYR A 81 7.31 -6.06 -2.96
C TYR A 81 8.57 -5.42 -2.37
N VAL A 82 8.39 -4.71 -1.26
CA VAL A 82 9.43 -3.98 -0.54
C VAL A 82 9.37 -4.38 0.94
N PRO A 83 10.18 -5.36 1.39
CA PRO A 83 10.06 -5.95 2.74
C PRO A 83 10.19 -4.96 3.89
N HIS A 84 10.95 -3.88 3.68
CA HIS A 84 11.23 -2.87 4.71
C HIS A 84 10.25 -1.68 4.68
N LEU A 85 9.24 -1.73 3.81
CA LEU A 85 8.18 -0.73 3.76
C LEU A 85 7.25 -0.90 4.98
N SER A 86 6.86 0.19 5.62
CA SER A 86 6.03 0.11 6.84
C SER A 86 4.54 -0.14 6.55
N LEU A 87 4.04 0.34 5.41
CA LEU A 87 2.63 0.30 5.03
C LEU A 87 2.51 0.06 3.51
N SER A 88 1.44 -0.58 3.06
CA SER A 88 1.20 -0.72 1.62
C SER A 88 0.74 0.61 1.03
N LEU A 89 1.28 0.98 -0.13
CA LEU A 89 1.03 2.25 -0.80
C LEU A 89 0.38 2.01 -2.17
N VAL A 90 -0.66 2.79 -2.46
CA VAL A 90 -1.28 2.85 -3.79
C VAL A 90 -0.88 4.16 -4.44
N SER A 91 -0.10 4.09 -5.53
CA SER A 91 0.22 5.27 -6.34
C SER A 91 -1.03 5.81 -7.02
N ILE A 92 -1.38 7.05 -6.70
CA ILE A 92 -2.50 7.76 -7.34
C ILE A 92 -2.20 8.01 -8.83
N SER A 93 -0.95 8.30 -9.17
CA SER A 93 -0.58 8.50 -10.58
C SER A 93 -0.77 7.22 -11.39
N GLN A 94 -0.37 6.05 -10.87
CA GLN A 94 -0.58 4.79 -11.59
C GLN A 94 -2.06 4.40 -11.72
N LEU A 95 -2.90 4.74 -10.72
CA LEU A 95 -4.36 4.58 -10.85
C LEU A 95 -4.90 5.46 -11.98
N SER A 96 -4.53 6.73 -11.99
CA SER A 96 -4.93 7.68 -13.03
C SER A 96 -4.47 7.23 -14.41
N ASP A 97 -3.22 6.77 -14.54
CA ASP A 97 -2.65 6.25 -15.78
C ASP A 97 -3.37 4.98 -16.26
N SER A 98 -3.95 4.21 -15.33
CA SER A 98 -4.78 3.04 -15.60
C SER A 98 -6.25 3.39 -15.90
N GLY A 99 -6.60 4.67 -15.93
CA GLY A 99 -7.94 5.16 -16.27
C GLY A 99 -8.93 5.24 -15.11
N PHE A 100 -8.46 5.13 -13.85
CA PHE A 100 -9.31 5.33 -12.68
C PHE A 100 -9.36 6.78 -12.25
N ASP A 101 -10.54 7.24 -11.86
CA ASP A 101 -10.72 8.56 -11.21
C ASP A 101 -10.55 8.42 -9.70
N VAL A 102 -9.72 9.26 -9.10
CA VAL A 102 -9.57 9.31 -7.64
C VAL A 102 -10.24 10.58 -7.12
N LEU A 103 -11.34 10.42 -6.37
CA LEU A 103 -12.11 11.52 -5.81
C LEU A 103 -11.81 11.69 -4.32
N PHE A 104 -11.46 12.91 -3.93
CA PHE A 104 -11.20 13.28 -2.54
C PHE A 104 -12.37 14.03 -1.93
N SER A 105 -12.68 13.68 -0.69
CA SER A 105 -13.72 14.30 0.13
C SER A 105 -13.22 14.48 1.57
N SER A 106 -13.94 15.23 2.39
CA SER A 106 -13.65 15.35 3.82
C SER A 106 -13.74 14.01 4.57
N SER A 107 -14.45 13.03 4.01
CA SER A 107 -14.61 11.68 4.57
C SER A 107 -13.56 10.67 4.08
N GLY A 108 -12.72 11.03 3.12
CA GLY A 108 -11.69 10.13 2.56
C GLY A 108 -11.62 10.18 1.03
N CYS A 109 -11.04 9.14 0.44
CA CYS A 109 -10.85 8.99 -0.99
C CYS A 109 -11.64 7.79 -1.54
N VAL A 110 -12.14 7.92 -2.77
CA VAL A 110 -12.81 6.86 -3.52
C VAL A 110 -12.14 6.74 -4.89
N VAL A 111 -12.06 5.51 -5.38
CA VAL A 111 -11.54 5.12 -6.70
C VAL A 111 -12.62 4.35 -7.43
#